data_AF-A0A2N1Q6N7-F1
#
_entry.id   AF-A0A2N1Q6N7-F1
#
_cell.length_a   1.000
_cell.length_b   1.000
_cell.length_c   1.000
_cell.angle_alpha   90.00
_cell.angle_beta   90.00
_cell.angle_gamma   90.00
#
_symmetry.space_group_name_H-M   'P 1'
#
loop_
_entity.id
_entity.type
_entity.pdbx_description
1 polymer ?
#
loop_
_entity_poly.entity_id
_entity_poly.type
_entity_poly.pdbx_seq_one_letter_code
_entity_poly.pdbx_strand_id
1 'polypeptide(L)' 'MAVVSMKQLLESGVHFGHATRRWNPKMAPYIFTSRNG' A
#
# COMPACT_ATOMS: atom_id res chain seq x y z
N MET A 1 15.06 3.83 -15.48
CA MET A 1 13.86 3.04 -15.85
C MET A 1 13.43 2.20 -14.67
N ALA A 2 12.14 1.92 -14.53
CA ALA A 2 11.65 0.99 -13.51
C ALA A 2 12.06 -0.44 -13.90
N VAL A 3 12.68 -1.16 -12.95
CA VAL A 3 13.11 -2.56 -13.13
C VAL A 3 11.94 -3.54 -13.08
N VAL A 4 10.81 -3.11 -12.48
CA VAL A 4 9.62 -3.93 -12.24
C VAL A 4 8.37 -3.17 -12.68
N SER A 5 7.42 -3.87 -13.30
CA SER A 5 6.15 -3.29 -13.72
C SER A 5 5.16 -3.12 -12.55
N MET A 6 4.21 -2.19 -12.67
CA MET A 6 3.16 -2.00 -11.66
C MET A 6 2.33 -3.28 -11.45
N LYS A 7 2.03 -4.01 -12.55
CA LYS A 7 1.27 -5.27 -12.49
C LYS A 7 1.96 -6.30 -11.59
N GLN A 8 3.28 -6.45 -11.69
CA GLN A 8 4.06 -7.37 -10.85
C GLN A 8 4.05 -6.96 -9.37
N LEU A 9 4.04 -5.66 -9.05
CA LEU A 9 3.91 -5.18 -7.67
C LEU A 9 2.53 -5.47 -7.09
N LEU A 10 1.48 -5.36 -7.90
CA LEU A 10 0.13 -5.70 -7.47
C LEU A 10 0.00 -7.21 -7.22
N GLU A 11 0.47 -8.05 -8.13
CA GLU A 11 0.39 -9.52 -8.01
C GLU A 11 1.20 -10.08 -6.83
N SER A 12 2.32 -9.43 -6.48
CA SER A 12 3.13 -9.81 -5.31
C SER A 12 2.59 -9.30 -3.97
N GLY A 13 1.54 -8.46 -3.97
CA GLY A 13 0.86 -8.02 -2.75
C GLY A 13 1.56 -6.90 -1.97
N VAL A 14 2.57 -6.22 -2.54
CA VAL A 14 3.33 -5.18 -1.81
C VAL A 14 2.52 -3.91 -1.49
N HIS A 15 1.32 -3.79 -2.06
CA HIS A 15 0.40 -2.66 -1.83
C HIS A 15 -0.48 -2.86 -0.59
N PHE A 16 -0.43 -4.01 0.07
CA PHE A 16 -1.12 -4.23 1.33
C PHE A 16 -0.33 -3.64 2.50
N GLY A 17 -1.04 -2.90 3.35
CA GLY A 17 -0.50 -2.32 4.58
C GLY A 17 -1.00 -3.02 5.84
N HIS A 18 -0.84 -2.34 6.97
CA HIS A 18 -1.43 -2.76 8.24
C HIS A 18 -2.86 -2.26 8.39
N ALA A 19 -3.58 -2.79 9.39
CA ALA A 19 -4.88 -2.28 9.80
C ALA A 19 -4.80 -0.81 10.23
N THR A 20 -5.87 -0.05 9.97
CA THR A 20 -6.04 1.40 10.24
C THR A 20 -5.59 1.83 11.63
N ARG A 21 -5.89 1.03 12.67
CA ARG A 21 -5.49 1.32 14.07
C ARG A 21 -3.98 1.38 14.33
N ARG A 22 -3.15 0.86 13.42
CA ARG A 22 -1.68 0.83 13.55
C ARG A 22 -0.98 1.87 12.66
N TRP A 23 -1.74 2.68 11.92
CA TRP A 23 -1.17 3.62 10.98
C TRP A 23 -0.42 4.74 11.71
N ASN A 24 0.74 5.10 11.16
CA ASN A 24 1.39 6.35 11.50
C ASN A 24 0.67 7.49 10.74
N PRO A 25 0.16 8.54 11.41
CA PRO A 25 -0.53 9.65 10.75
C PRO A 25 0.26 10.31 9.62
N LYS A 26 1.60 10.31 9.70
CA LYS A 26 2.48 10.85 8.65
C LYS A 26 2.40 10.09 7.33
N MET A 27 1.84 8.88 7.33
CA MET A 27 1.69 8.06 6.12
C MET A 27 0.43 8.41 5.31
N ALA A 28 -0.46 9.27 5.82
CA ALA A 28 -1.71 9.63 5.14
C ALA A 28 -1.56 10.05 3.66
N PRO A 29 -0.52 10.83 3.25
CA PRO A 29 -0.34 11.19 1.84
C PRO A 29 -0.01 10.02 0.90
N TYR A 30 0.44 8.89 1.45
CA TYR A 30 0.87 7.71 0.67
C TYR A 30 -0.17 6.58 0.68
N ILE A 31 -1.22 6.70 1.48
CA ILE A 31 -2.28 5.70 1.61
C ILE A 31 -3.39 6.05 0.64
N PHE A 32 -3.70 5.12 -0.27
CA PHE A 32 -4.74 5.33 -1.27
C PHE A 32 -6.15 5.12 -0.72
N THR A 33 -6.41 4.00 -0.04
CA THR A 33 -7.73 3.69 0.53
C THR A 33 -7.62 2.66 1.66
N SER A 34 -8.70 2.48 2.43
CA SER A 34 -8.86 1.35 3.35
C SER A 34 -10.09 0.55 2.96
N ARG A 35 -9.96 -0.78 2.94
CA ARG A 35 -11.08 -1.71 2.75
C ARG A 35 -10.84 -2.90 3.68
N ASN A 36 -11.85 -3.24 4.46
CA ASN A 36 -11.82 -4.34 5.44
C ASN A 36 -10.84 -4.16 6.62
N GLY A 37 -10.58 -2.92 7.07
CA GLY A 37 -10.07 -2.61 8.41
C GLY A 37 -8.56 -2.44 8.57
#